data_AF-A0A6G1YRH6-F1
#
_entry.id   AF-A0A6G1YRH6-F1
#
_cell.length_a   1.000
_cell.length_b   1.000
_cell.length_c   1.000
_cell.angle_alpha   90.00
_cell.angle_beta   90.00
_cell.angle_gamma   90.00
#
_symmetry.space_group_name_H-M   'P 1'
#
loop_
_entity.id
_entity.type
_entity.pdbx_description
1 polymer ?
#
loop_
_entity_poly.entity_id
_entity_poly.type
_entity_poly.pdbx_seq_one_letter_code
_entity_poly.pdbx_strand_id
1 'polypeptide(L)'
;MRGTTMNFFFIAKVHAVSRQFHFALGIIVSLFLVSVLVWTTMILPLAYAQQITSNIPATSPIKHIVVIMQENRSFDNYFGTYPGANGIPKNVCMPLDPDHPNNSPCVKPFLSTNPASEDMPHGYQPSTVAYDNGKMDRFMLAENEDPKTMSYYDNKTIPYYWDLAKHYVLADNFYSSVLSYSLPNHWYAVAGQAPAISVLYGLNTGPRALVAHSKLINSSNTIPTDPPQIGLRPHLKNGLAHPQIGLRPHLKNGLAHPGTRLTTNPAGTASRAFIDEEYLRESNMTNTVVDLLMNNSNKITWKYYDHPIQIGGYQRAISTGQAFEYWNPFSAKGTSYTGAYAPHFVNRTQIFTDLKSSSFPQVSWVIPSAPISEHPPASITVGMNWVKHVIDAIMVSPYWSSTAIVLTWDDYGGFYDHVAPPQIDKYGLG
;
A
#
# COMPACT_ATOMS: atom_id res chain seq x y z
N MET A 1 53.21 14.80 -60.78
CA MET A 1 54.57 14.35 -60.40
C MET A 1 54.77 14.60 -58.92
N ARG A 2 55.59 13.74 -58.30
CA ARG A 2 55.90 13.66 -56.88
C ARG A 2 56.18 15.00 -56.21
N GLY A 3 55.74 15.12 -54.96
CA GLY A 3 56.06 16.22 -54.07
C GLY A 3 57.55 16.27 -53.73
N THR A 4 58.04 17.49 -53.57
CA THR A 4 59.24 17.81 -52.79
C THR A 4 59.13 19.28 -52.43
N THR A 5 58.80 19.58 -51.17
CA THR A 5 58.89 20.94 -50.63
C THR A 5 59.69 20.89 -49.34
N MET A 6 60.89 21.44 -49.43
CA MET A 6 61.81 21.75 -48.33
C MET A 6 61.21 22.82 -47.43
N ASN A 7 61.38 22.62 -46.13
CA ASN A 7 61.04 23.55 -45.06
C ASN A 7 61.86 24.86 -45.14
N PHE A 8 61.20 25.98 -44.90
CA PHE A 8 61.84 27.15 -44.29
C PHE A 8 61.04 27.58 -43.06
N PHE A 9 61.70 27.49 -41.90
CA PHE A 9 61.28 28.05 -40.63
C PHE A 9 61.54 29.56 -40.61
N PHE A 10 60.55 30.35 -40.19
CA PHE A 10 60.79 31.67 -39.62
C PHE A 10 60.03 31.78 -38.29
N ILE A 11 60.80 31.92 -37.21
CA ILE A 11 60.29 32.16 -35.86
C ILE A 11 60.10 33.67 -35.71
N ALA A 12 58.85 34.12 -35.60
CA ALA A 12 58.52 35.47 -35.15
C ALA A 12 58.06 35.42 -33.69
N LYS A 13 58.76 36.19 -32.86
CA LYS A 13 58.63 36.33 -31.41
C LYS A 13 57.36 37.13 -31.09
N VAL A 14 56.26 36.47 -30.70
CA VAL A 14 55.05 37.15 -30.22
C VAL A 14 55.21 37.50 -28.74
N HIS A 15 55.12 38.80 -28.46
CA HIS A 15 55.17 39.39 -27.13
C HIS A 15 54.05 38.89 -26.23
N ALA A 16 54.38 38.80 -24.93
CA ALA A 16 53.52 38.37 -23.85
C ALA A 16 52.16 39.08 -23.86
N VAL A 17 51.10 38.33 -24.14
CA VAL A 17 49.73 38.71 -23.79
C VAL A 17 49.61 38.59 -22.26
N SER A 18 49.17 39.68 -21.63
CA SER A 18 49.23 39.85 -20.17
C SER A 18 48.41 38.79 -19.44
N ARG A 19 48.94 38.28 -18.31
CA ARG A 19 48.26 37.33 -17.41
C ARG A 19 46.85 37.79 -16.99
N GLN A 20 46.57 39.08 -17.01
CA GLN A 20 45.25 39.65 -16.69
C GLN A 20 44.20 39.33 -17.76
N PHE A 21 44.57 39.19 -19.03
CA PHE A 21 43.63 38.87 -20.11
C PHE A 21 43.15 37.42 -20.05
N HIS A 22 44.04 36.48 -19.71
CA HIS A 22 43.66 35.08 -19.52
C HIS A 22 42.83 34.85 -18.25
N PHE A 23 43.05 35.65 -17.19
CA PHE A 23 42.23 35.59 -15.98
C PHE A 23 40.81 36.12 -16.20
N ALA A 24 40.67 37.25 -16.91
CA ALA A 24 39.37 37.82 -17.25
C ALA A 24 38.56 36.93 -18.20
N LEU A 25 39.20 36.35 -19.22
CA LEU A 25 38.53 35.43 -20.15
C LEU A 25 38.11 34.13 -19.45
N GLY A 26 38.95 33.61 -18.54
CA GLY A 26 38.62 32.44 -17.73
C GLY A 26 37.42 32.65 -16.79
N ILE A 27 37.29 33.83 -16.19
CA ILE A 27 36.14 34.19 -15.34
C ILE A 27 34.87 34.32 -16.19
N ILE A 28 34.95 34.96 -17.36
CA ILE A 28 33.78 35.11 -18.24
C ILE A 28 33.30 33.76 -18.78
N VAL A 29 34.21 32.88 -19.20
CA VAL A 29 33.87 31.52 -19.65
C VAL A 29 33.32 30.67 -18.49
N SER A 30 33.84 30.83 -17.28
CA SER A 30 33.34 30.10 -16.10
C SER A 30 31.95 30.60 -15.67
N LEU A 31 31.70 31.90 -15.69
CA LEU A 31 30.38 32.48 -15.40
C LEU A 31 29.37 32.11 -16.50
N PHE A 32 29.80 32.04 -17.77
CA PHE A 32 28.95 31.58 -18.86
C PHE A 32 28.61 30.10 -18.72
N LEU A 33 29.58 29.23 -18.41
CA LEU A 33 29.35 27.81 -18.18
C LEU A 33 28.50 27.54 -16.94
N VAL A 34 28.68 28.27 -15.84
CA VAL A 34 27.83 28.19 -14.64
C VAL A 34 26.42 28.68 -14.96
N SER A 35 26.26 29.73 -15.77
CA SER A 35 24.93 30.17 -16.21
C SER A 35 24.25 29.12 -17.10
N VAL A 36 24.94 28.51 -18.06
CA VAL A 36 24.39 27.41 -18.89
C VAL A 36 24.03 26.18 -18.02
N LEU A 37 24.83 25.85 -16.99
CA LEU A 37 24.53 24.78 -16.05
C LEU A 37 23.32 25.09 -15.15
N VAL A 38 23.18 26.33 -14.67
CA VAL A 38 22.02 26.76 -13.85
C VAL A 38 20.76 26.84 -14.70
N TRP A 39 20.86 27.28 -15.96
CA TRP A 39 19.72 27.31 -16.89
C TRP A 39 19.27 25.91 -17.32
N THR A 40 20.19 24.97 -17.53
CA THR A 40 19.83 23.56 -17.82
C THR A 40 19.31 22.81 -16.59
N THR A 41 19.85 23.05 -15.39
CA THR A 41 19.43 22.33 -14.17
C THR A 41 18.20 22.91 -13.47
N MET A 42 17.82 24.18 -13.73
CA MET A 42 16.61 24.78 -13.13
C MET A 42 15.41 24.91 -14.06
N ILE A 43 15.59 24.99 -15.39
CA ILE A 43 14.45 25.13 -16.32
C ILE A 43 13.94 23.78 -16.82
N LEU A 44 14.81 22.77 -16.96
CA LEU A 44 14.38 21.42 -17.35
C LEU A 44 13.44 20.76 -16.32
N PRO A 45 13.60 20.92 -14.99
CA PRO A 45 12.63 20.39 -14.03
C PRO A 45 11.30 21.18 -14.02
N LEU A 46 11.30 22.47 -14.36
CA LEU A 46 10.08 23.28 -14.45
C LEU A 46 9.26 22.94 -15.71
N ALA A 47 9.92 22.66 -16.83
CA ALA A 47 9.25 22.16 -18.04
C ALA A 47 8.76 20.71 -17.89
N TYR A 48 9.47 19.87 -17.10
CA TYR A 48 9.04 18.49 -16.83
C TYR A 48 7.94 18.39 -15.75
N ALA A 49 7.89 19.34 -14.80
CA ALA A 49 6.86 19.39 -13.77
C ALA A 49 5.54 20.04 -14.24
N GLN A 50 5.51 20.67 -15.41
CA GLN A 50 4.29 21.29 -15.98
C GLN A 50 3.69 20.53 -17.16
N GLN A 51 4.09 19.28 -17.42
CA GLN A 51 3.57 18.50 -18.55
C GLN A 51 3.08 17.10 -18.16
N ILE A 52 2.27 17.03 -17.10
CA ILE A 52 1.20 16.01 -17.01
C ILE A 52 -0.12 16.73 -16.78
N THR A 53 -0.46 17.66 -17.67
CA THR A 53 -1.85 17.82 -18.08
C THR A 53 -2.00 17.07 -19.40
N SER A 54 -1.83 15.74 -19.33
CA SER A 54 -2.35 14.92 -20.40
C SER A 54 -3.87 15.11 -20.37
N ASN A 55 -4.36 16.06 -21.17
CA ASN A 55 -5.72 16.07 -21.70
C ASN A 55 -5.85 14.81 -22.57
N ILE A 56 -5.81 13.63 -21.96
CA ILE A 56 -6.38 12.44 -22.57
C ILE A 56 -7.87 12.72 -22.50
N PRO A 57 -8.54 13.01 -23.62
CA PRO A 57 -9.99 13.02 -23.61
C PRO A 57 -10.38 11.63 -23.11
N ALA A 58 -11.14 11.54 -22.01
CA ALA A 58 -11.58 10.26 -21.50
C ALA A 58 -12.55 9.64 -22.54
N THR A 59 -12.00 8.95 -23.54
CA THR A 59 -12.74 8.16 -24.52
C THR A 59 -13.16 6.82 -23.94
N SER A 60 -12.96 6.61 -22.63
CA SER A 60 -13.47 5.44 -21.95
C SER A 60 -15.01 5.45 -21.95
N PRO A 61 -15.65 4.33 -22.33
CA PRO A 61 -17.10 4.18 -22.15
C PRO A 61 -17.48 4.16 -20.66
N ILE A 62 -16.51 3.93 -19.77
CA ILE A 62 -16.72 3.91 -18.32
C ILE A 62 -17.04 5.32 -17.82
N LYS A 63 -18.19 5.46 -17.18
CA LYS A 63 -18.67 6.67 -16.49
C LYS A 63 -18.71 6.50 -14.98
N HIS A 64 -18.76 5.25 -14.51
CA HIS A 64 -18.77 4.89 -13.10
C HIS A 64 -17.68 3.85 -12.81
N ILE A 65 -16.86 4.11 -11.79
CA ILE A 65 -15.95 3.11 -11.22
C ILE A 65 -16.38 2.80 -9.79
N VAL A 66 -16.47 1.51 -9.48
CA VAL A 66 -16.85 1.00 -8.15
C VAL A 66 -15.73 0.11 -7.64
N VAL A 67 -15.14 0.46 -6.51
CA VAL A 67 -14.16 -0.36 -5.80
C VAL A 67 -14.87 -1.00 -4.61
N ILE A 68 -14.99 -2.32 -4.63
CA ILE A 68 -15.49 -3.14 -3.52
C ILE A 68 -14.26 -3.79 -2.88
N MET A 69 -14.01 -3.54 -1.60
CA MET A 69 -12.84 -4.05 -0.89
C MET A 69 -13.27 -4.93 0.27
N GLN A 70 -13.08 -6.25 0.13
CA GLN A 70 -13.25 -7.26 1.18
C GLN A 70 -11.97 -7.40 2.01
N GLU A 71 -11.96 -8.33 2.97
CA GLU A 71 -10.90 -8.42 3.97
C GLU A 71 -10.15 -9.76 4.01
N ASN A 72 -8.82 -9.69 4.17
CA ASN A 72 -7.92 -10.73 4.68
C ASN A 72 -7.90 -12.03 3.89
N ARG A 73 -7.63 -12.00 2.58
CA ARG A 73 -7.54 -13.20 1.72
C ARG A 73 -6.42 -13.09 0.71
N SER A 74 -5.54 -14.10 0.71
CA SER A 74 -4.57 -14.30 -0.37
C SER A 74 -5.24 -14.80 -1.65
N PHE A 75 -4.55 -14.64 -2.79
CA PHE A 75 -5.05 -15.14 -4.07
C PHE A 75 -5.15 -16.67 -4.02
N ASP A 76 -4.12 -17.35 -3.54
CA ASP A 76 -4.13 -18.82 -3.44
C ASP A 76 -5.20 -19.36 -2.49
N ASN A 77 -5.61 -18.60 -1.46
CA ASN A 77 -6.72 -19.01 -0.58
C ASN A 77 -8.06 -19.11 -1.33
N TYR A 78 -8.34 -18.24 -2.30
CA TYR A 78 -9.63 -18.20 -3.01
C TYR A 78 -9.59 -18.77 -4.42
N PHE A 79 -8.49 -18.55 -5.14
CA PHE A 79 -8.35 -18.84 -6.55
C PHE A 79 -7.12 -19.71 -6.86
N GLY A 80 -6.39 -20.18 -5.84
CA GLY A 80 -5.20 -21.02 -6.03
C GLY A 80 -5.46 -22.34 -6.75
N THR A 81 -6.71 -22.81 -6.74
CA THR A 81 -7.15 -23.99 -7.51
C THR A 81 -8.04 -23.64 -8.71
N TYR A 82 -8.21 -22.35 -9.03
CA TYR A 82 -9.00 -21.89 -10.16
C TYR A 82 -8.33 -22.31 -11.49
N PRO A 83 -9.07 -22.95 -12.42
CA PRO A 83 -8.48 -23.40 -13.68
C PRO A 83 -7.89 -22.27 -14.52
N GLY A 84 -6.60 -22.36 -14.82
CA GLY A 84 -5.89 -21.41 -15.69
C GLY A 84 -5.30 -20.19 -14.97
N ALA A 85 -5.54 -20.04 -13.67
CA ALA A 85 -4.81 -19.05 -12.87
C ALA A 85 -3.36 -19.50 -12.62
N ASN A 86 -2.47 -18.54 -12.41
CA ASN A 86 -1.22 -18.78 -11.70
C ASN A 86 -1.52 -19.09 -10.23
N GLY A 87 -1.90 -20.34 -9.94
CA GLY A 87 -2.30 -20.79 -8.61
C GLY A 87 -1.34 -21.82 -7.99
N ILE A 88 -1.65 -22.24 -6.77
CA ILE A 88 -0.93 -23.21 -5.93
C ILE A 88 -0.17 -24.29 -6.75
N PRO A 89 1.18 -24.30 -6.70
CA PRO A 89 1.96 -25.35 -7.35
C PRO A 89 1.67 -26.75 -6.80
N LYS A 90 1.67 -27.77 -7.67
CA LYS A 90 1.22 -29.14 -7.34
C LYS A 90 1.95 -29.82 -6.16
N ASN A 91 3.20 -29.44 -5.90
CA ASN A 91 4.07 -30.11 -4.93
C ASN A 91 4.41 -29.22 -3.73
N VAL A 92 3.60 -28.18 -3.45
CA VAL A 92 3.80 -27.34 -2.26
C VAL A 92 3.71 -28.19 -0.99
N CYS A 93 4.66 -27.96 -0.10
CA CYS A 93 4.87 -28.64 1.16
C CYS A 93 5.59 -27.64 2.07
N MET A 94 4.82 -26.88 2.85
CA MET A 94 5.33 -25.78 3.67
C MET A 94 5.98 -26.33 4.94
N PRO A 95 7.30 -26.17 5.14
CA PRO A 95 8.00 -26.79 6.27
C PRO A 95 7.59 -26.17 7.60
N LEU A 96 7.55 -26.98 8.67
CA LEU A 96 7.41 -26.47 10.04
C LEU A 96 8.72 -25.85 10.55
N ASP A 97 9.86 -26.38 10.11
CA ASP A 97 11.21 -25.86 10.35
C ASP A 97 11.79 -25.39 9.00
N PRO A 98 11.63 -24.10 8.65
CA PRO A 98 12.11 -23.55 7.40
C PRO A 98 13.65 -23.43 7.33
N ASP A 99 14.37 -23.55 8.44
CA ASP A 99 15.84 -23.51 8.43
C ASP A 99 16.43 -24.90 8.08
N HIS A 100 15.65 -25.98 8.25
CA HIS A 100 16.02 -27.35 7.86
C HIS A 100 14.91 -28.05 7.05
N PRO A 101 14.49 -27.51 5.89
CA PRO A 101 13.26 -27.93 5.20
C PRO A 101 13.30 -29.39 4.73
N ASN A 102 14.48 -29.92 4.39
CA ASN A 102 14.64 -31.32 3.96
C ASN A 102 14.47 -32.34 5.10
N ASN A 103 14.56 -31.90 6.35
CA ASN A 103 14.44 -32.74 7.54
C ASN A 103 13.21 -32.37 8.39
N SER A 104 12.29 -31.56 7.84
CA SER A 104 11.12 -31.05 8.54
C SER A 104 9.84 -31.72 8.04
N PRO A 105 8.89 -32.08 8.93
CA PRO A 105 7.51 -32.27 8.53
C PRO A 105 6.99 -31.00 7.84
N CYS A 106 6.01 -31.16 6.96
CA CYS A 106 5.43 -30.04 6.24
C CYS A 106 3.91 -30.13 6.19
N VAL A 107 3.27 -28.99 5.96
CA VAL A 107 1.84 -28.87 5.69
C VAL A 107 1.65 -28.62 4.21
N LYS A 108 0.87 -29.49 3.55
CA LYS A 108 0.45 -29.29 2.17
C LYS A 108 -0.79 -28.41 2.13
N PRO A 109 -1.00 -27.64 1.05
CA PRO A 109 -2.27 -26.94 0.84
C PRO A 109 -3.45 -27.90 0.92
N PHE A 110 -4.52 -27.51 1.61
CA PHE A 110 -5.71 -28.35 1.77
C PHE A 110 -7.01 -27.56 1.64
N LEU A 111 -8.02 -28.22 1.08
CA LEU A 111 -9.36 -27.65 0.95
C LEU A 111 -9.98 -27.46 2.34
N SER A 112 -10.37 -26.23 2.66
CA SER A 112 -11.23 -25.92 3.80
C SER A 112 -12.70 -25.94 3.38
N THR A 113 -13.53 -26.55 4.22
CA THR A 113 -15.00 -26.46 4.12
C THR A 113 -15.60 -25.61 5.24
N ASN A 114 -14.77 -25.06 6.14
CA ASN A 114 -15.23 -24.18 7.21
C ASN A 114 -15.38 -22.76 6.64
N PRO A 115 -16.59 -22.19 6.55
CA PRO A 115 -16.76 -20.86 6.00
C PRO A 115 -16.33 -19.73 6.97
N ALA A 116 -16.01 -20.04 8.22
CA ALA A 116 -15.60 -19.08 9.25
C ALA A 116 -14.26 -19.53 9.86
N SER A 117 -13.16 -19.25 9.16
CA SER A 117 -11.82 -19.54 9.65
C SER A 117 -11.47 -18.70 10.88
N GLU A 118 -10.41 -19.07 11.60
CA GLU A 118 -9.83 -18.19 12.62
C GLU A 118 -8.98 -17.10 11.96
N ASP A 119 -8.77 -16.02 12.72
CA ASP A 119 -7.95 -14.90 12.30
C ASP A 119 -6.47 -15.18 12.56
N MET A 120 -5.67 -15.10 11.51
CA MET A 120 -4.24 -15.44 11.50
C MET A 120 -3.39 -14.17 11.65
N PRO A 121 -2.16 -14.23 12.16
CA PRO A 121 -1.27 -13.06 12.16
C PRO A 121 -1.00 -12.43 10.78
N HIS A 122 -1.56 -11.25 10.47
CA HIS A 122 -1.36 -10.60 9.15
C HIS A 122 -0.80 -9.17 9.21
N GLY A 123 -0.14 -8.81 10.32
CA GLY A 123 0.59 -7.54 10.44
C GLY A 123 1.92 -7.48 9.67
N TYR A 124 2.63 -6.36 9.80
CA TYR A 124 3.94 -6.15 9.16
C TYR A 124 4.98 -7.23 9.51
N GLN A 125 5.07 -7.61 10.78
CA GLN A 125 6.04 -8.63 11.20
C GLN A 125 5.75 -10.02 10.61
N PRO A 126 4.57 -10.63 10.80
CA PRO A 126 4.30 -11.95 10.24
C PRO A 126 4.36 -11.96 8.71
N SER A 127 3.85 -10.92 8.02
CA SER A 127 3.93 -10.84 6.55
C SER A 127 5.37 -10.80 6.03
N THR A 128 6.26 -10.04 6.68
CA THR A 128 7.69 -10.00 6.31
C THR A 128 8.42 -11.31 6.61
N VAL A 129 8.02 -12.03 7.66
CA VAL A 129 8.52 -13.38 7.95
C VAL A 129 8.04 -14.36 6.87
N ALA A 130 6.74 -14.39 6.56
CA ALA A 130 6.15 -15.27 5.56
C ALA A 130 6.76 -15.06 4.17
N TYR A 131 7.02 -13.80 3.82
CA TYR A 131 7.67 -13.41 2.57
C TYR A 131 9.09 -13.98 2.40
N ASP A 132 9.88 -14.08 3.48
CA ASP A 132 11.31 -14.47 3.50
C ASP A 132 12.11 -14.06 2.26
N ASN A 133 12.22 -12.75 2.02
CA ASN A 133 12.98 -12.21 0.89
C ASN A 133 12.54 -12.77 -0.49
N GLY A 134 11.26 -13.12 -0.61
CA GLY A 134 10.65 -13.65 -1.82
C GLY A 134 10.73 -15.16 -1.97
N LYS A 135 11.20 -15.90 -0.95
CA LYS A 135 11.19 -17.37 -0.98
C LYS A 135 9.81 -17.97 -0.69
N MET A 136 8.96 -17.24 0.04
CA MET A 136 7.59 -17.65 0.34
C MET A 136 7.50 -19.01 1.06
N ASP A 137 8.46 -19.34 1.94
CA ASP A 137 8.63 -20.67 2.55
C ASP A 137 8.55 -20.66 4.09
N ARG A 138 8.11 -19.54 4.70
CA ARG A 138 8.04 -19.36 6.16
C ARG A 138 6.64 -19.11 6.71
N PHE A 139 5.58 -19.44 5.97
CA PHE A 139 4.20 -19.21 6.42
C PHE A 139 3.88 -19.95 7.73
N MET A 140 4.31 -21.21 7.89
CA MET A 140 4.10 -21.91 9.17
C MET A 140 4.79 -21.20 10.34
N LEU A 141 5.98 -20.63 10.13
CA LEU A 141 6.67 -19.86 11.17
C LEU A 141 5.98 -18.52 11.46
N ALA A 142 5.58 -17.80 10.41
CA ALA A 142 4.91 -16.50 10.52
C ALA A 142 3.57 -16.61 11.26
N GLU A 143 2.88 -17.72 11.06
CA GLU A 143 1.48 -17.91 11.45
C GLU A 143 1.33 -18.86 12.65
N ASN A 144 2.33 -18.90 13.54
CA ASN A 144 2.36 -19.67 14.79
C ASN A 144 2.09 -21.18 14.63
N GLU A 145 2.63 -21.77 13.57
CA GLU A 145 2.47 -23.18 13.20
C GLU A 145 1.01 -23.61 13.00
N ASP A 146 0.08 -22.68 12.80
CA ASP A 146 -1.32 -23.02 12.55
C ASP A 146 -1.48 -23.47 11.09
N PRO A 147 -1.84 -24.75 10.83
CA PRO A 147 -1.95 -25.28 9.47
C PRO A 147 -3.01 -24.56 8.63
N LYS A 148 -3.96 -23.82 9.23
CA LYS A 148 -4.98 -23.06 8.50
C LYS A 148 -4.40 -22.04 7.53
N THR A 149 -3.17 -21.56 7.74
CA THR A 149 -2.47 -20.72 6.76
C THR A 149 -2.41 -21.39 5.38
N MET A 150 -2.27 -22.72 5.33
CA MET A 150 -2.23 -23.51 4.09
C MET A 150 -3.61 -23.90 3.55
N SER A 151 -4.69 -23.40 4.13
CA SER A 151 -6.02 -23.71 3.64
C SER A 151 -6.37 -22.95 2.36
N TYR A 152 -7.19 -23.54 1.50
CA TYR A 152 -7.78 -22.88 0.33
C TYR A 152 -9.27 -23.25 0.19
N TYR A 153 -10.00 -22.48 -0.59
CA TYR A 153 -11.39 -22.70 -0.96
C TYR A 153 -11.52 -23.00 -2.47
N ASP A 154 -12.62 -23.64 -2.84
CA ASP A 154 -12.94 -23.98 -4.22
C ASP A 154 -14.31 -23.42 -4.65
N ASN A 155 -14.73 -23.73 -5.88
CA ASN A 155 -16.03 -23.33 -6.41
C ASN A 155 -17.24 -23.82 -5.60
N LYS A 156 -17.10 -24.82 -4.73
CA LYS A 156 -18.23 -25.29 -3.90
C LYS A 156 -18.45 -24.36 -2.73
N THR A 157 -17.38 -23.74 -2.23
CA THR A 157 -17.44 -22.87 -1.05
C THR A 157 -17.66 -21.40 -1.43
N ILE A 158 -17.01 -20.92 -2.50
CA ILE A 158 -17.14 -19.55 -3.00
C ILE A 158 -17.61 -19.48 -4.47
N PRO A 159 -18.76 -20.12 -4.81
CA PRO A 159 -19.23 -20.27 -6.18
C PRO A 159 -19.43 -18.95 -6.92
N TYR A 160 -19.89 -17.90 -6.25
CA TYR A 160 -20.17 -16.63 -6.92
C TYR A 160 -18.89 -15.94 -7.40
N TYR A 161 -17.81 -15.97 -6.60
CA TYR A 161 -16.52 -15.41 -7.02
C TYR A 161 -15.89 -16.18 -8.17
N TRP A 162 -15.99 -17.51 -8.17
CA TRP A 162 -15.53 -18.33 -9.29
C TRP A 162 -16.37 -18.12 -10.55
N ASP A 163 -17.68 -17.86 -10.40
CA ASP A 163 -18.57 -17.54 -11.50
C ASP A 163 -18.28 -16.15 -12.09
N LEU A 164 -17.97 -15.15 -11.26
CA LEU A 164 -17.49 -13.85 -11.73
C LEU A 164 -16.17 -14.00 -12.50
N ALA A 165 -15.19 -14.72 -11.95
CA ALA A 165 -13.91 -14.96 -12.62
C ALA A 165 -14.07 -15.67 -13.97
N LYS A 166 -15.10 -16.52 -14.12
CA LYS A 166 -15.40 -17.23 -15.36
C LYS A 166 -15.97 -16.33 -16.46
N HIS A 167 -16.75 -15.31 -16.08
CA HIS A 167 -17.46 -14.44 -17.01
C HIS A 167 -16.79 -13.07 -17.20
N TYR A 168 -15.88 -12.70 -16.30
CA TYR A 168 -15.16 -11.42 -16.29
C TYR A 168 -13.65 -11.66 -16.18
N VAL A 169 -12.90 -10.64 -15.77
CA VAL A 169 -11.44 -10.71 -15.65
C VAL A 169 -11.07 -11.11 -14.23
N LEU A 170 -10.27 -12.17 -14.10
CA LEU A 170 -9.52 -12.50 -12.89
C LEU A 170 -8.09 -11.99 -13.04
N ALA A 171 -7.64 -11.12 -12.13
CA ALA A 171 -6.25 -10.68 -12.08
C ALA A 171 -5.47 -11.55 -11.09
N ASP A 172 -4.64 -12.44 -11.60
CA ASP A 172 -3.78 -13.36 -10.81
C ASP A 172 -2.38 -12.82 -10.55
N ASN A 173 -2.17 -11.53 -10.83
CA ASN A 173 -0.95 -10.79 -10.58
C ASN A 173 -1.27 -9.41 -9.97
N PHE A 174 -2.18 -9.42 -8.99
CA PHE A 174 -2.62 -8.29 -8.19
C PHE A 174 -2.27 -8.57 -6.73
N TYR A 175 -1.65 -7.61 -6.04
CA TYR A 175 -1.10 -7.84 -4.71
C TYR A 175 -1.48 -6.70 -3.76
N SER A 176 -1.42 -6.98 -2.46
CA SER A 176 -1.41 -5.94 -1.43
C SER A 176 -0.30 -4.93 -1.71
N SER A 177 -0.61 -3.64 -1.58
CA SER A 177 0.33 -2.56 -1.85
C SER A 177 1.50 -2.57 -0.87
N VAL A 178 1.24 -3.01 0.37
CA VAL A 178 2.23 -3.09 1.43
C VAL A 178 2.11 -4.40 2.21
N LEU A 179 3.26 -4.95 2.62
CA LEU A 179 3.33 -6.11 3.51
C LEU A 179 2.95 -5.69 4.94
N SER A 180 1.66 -5.53 5.19
CA SER A 180 1.08 -5.21 6.49
C SER A 180 -0.42 -5.50 6.47
N TYR A 181 -1.11 -5.10 7.53
CA TYR A 181 -2.53 -5.35 7.75
C TYR A 181 -3.43 -4.38 6.97
N SER A 182 -4.74 -4.47 7.19
CA SER A 182 -5.82 -3.75 6.53
C SER A 182 -5.62 -2.24 6.37
N LEU A 183 -5.39 -1.51 7.47
CA LEU A 183 -5.40 -0.03 7.46
C LEU A 183 -4.42 0.60 6.45
N PRO A 184 -3.11 0.24 6.43
CA PRO A 184 -2.22 0.82 5.45
C PRO A 184 -2.57 0.43 4.01
N ASN A 185 -3.09 -0.78 3.74
CA ASN A 185 -3.56 -1.15 2.40
C ASN A 185 -4.83 -0.37 1.98
N HIS A 186 -5.74 -0.10 2.90
CA HIS A 186 -6.87 0.82 2.68
C HIS A 186 -6.40 2.25 2.35
N TRP A 187 -5.31 2.74 2.97
CA TRP A 187 -4.69 4.01 2.60
C TRP A 187 -4.18 4.00 1.15
N TYR A 188 -3.46 2.94 0.75
CA TYR A 188 -3.00 2.79 -0.63
C TYR A 188 -4.14 2.83 -1.65
N ALA A 189 -5.29 2.22 -1.34
CA ALA A 189 -6.46 2.21 -2.22
C ALA A 189 -7.03 3.60 -2.54
N VAL A 190 -6.74 4.61 -1.71
CA VAL A 190 -7.25 5.98 -1.86
C VAL A 190 -6.16 7.03 -2.03
N ALA A 191 -4.88 6.69 -1.81
CA ALA A 191 -3.78 7.63 -1.84
C ALA A 191 -2.55 7.15 -2.62
N GLY A 192 -2.43 5.85 -2.92
CA GLY A 192 -1.19 5.27 -3.45
C GLY A 192 0.01 5.41 -2.52
N GLN A 193 -0.25 5.61 -1.22
CA GLN A 193 0.71 5.70 -0.13
C GLN A 193 -0.03 5.54 1.20
N ALA A 194 0.70 5.26 2.29
CA ALA A 194 0.16 5.24 3.64
C ALA A 194 1.02 6.07 4.60
N PRO A 195 0.44 6.63 5.68
CA PRO A 195 1.21 7.07 6.84
C PRO A 195 2.22 6.00 7.26
N ALA A 196 3.50 6.34 7.34
CA ALA A 196 4.55 5.37 7.65
C ALA A 196 4.32 4.69 9.00
N ILE A 197 3.74 5.42 9.95
CA ILE A 197 3.46 4.89 11.28
C ILE A 197 2.33 3.85 11.28
N SER A 198 1.38 3.89 10.33
CA SER A 198 0.33 2.87 10.21
C SER A 198 0.83 1.57 9.59
N VAL A 199 1.94 1.62 8.85
CA VAL A 199 2.58 0.41 8.30
C VAL A 199 3.30 -0.36 9.41
N LEU A 200 4.09 0.36 10.22
CA LEU A 200 5.04 -0.23 11.16
C LEU A 200 4.42 -0.60 12.51
N TYR A 201 3.40 0.12 12.94
CA TYR A 201 2.76 -0.08 14.23
C TYR A 201 1.32 -0.46 14.00
N GLY A 202 0.91 -1.60 14.57
CA GLY A 202 -0.50 -1.98 14.62
C GLY A 202 -1.28 -0.91 15.39
N LEU A 203 -1.97 -0.04 14.66
CA LEU A 203 -2.81 1.00 15.23
C LEU A 203 -4.09 0.33 15.74
N ASN A 204 -4.06 -0.22 16.96
CA ASN A 204 -5.24 -0.78 17.61
C ASN A 204 -6.27 0.33 17.87
N THR A 205 -7.24 0.53 16.97
CA THR A 205 -8.27 1.57 17.11
C THR A 205 -9.51 1.03 17.85
N GLY A 206 -9.41 0.84 19.18
CA GLY A 206 -10.58 0.72 20.08
C GLY A 206 -10.60 -0.47 21.06
N PRO A 207 -11.44 -0.42 22.13
CA PRO A 207 -11.24 -1.15 23.41
C PRO A 207 -11.49 -2.67 23.41
N ARG A 208 -11.66 -3.31 22.25
CA ARG A 208 -11.96 -4.75 22.12
C ARG A 208 -10.98 -5.56 21.27
N ALA A 209 -9.80 -5.02 20.96
CA ALA A 209 -8.65 -5.82 20.53
C ALA A 209 -8.03 -6.68 21.67
N LEU A 210 -8.72 -6.80 22.81
CA LEU A 210 -8.26 -7.50 24.03
C LEU A 210 -8.55 -9.01 24.08
N VAL A 211 -9.13 -9.62 23.03
CA VAL A 211 -9.39 -11.07 23.02
C VAL A 211 -8.57 -11.83 21.96
N ALA A 212 -8.11 -11.20 20.89
CA ALA A 212 -7.27 -11.89 19.89
C ALA A 212 -5.76 -11.78 20.18
N HIS A 213 -5.29 -10.73 20.87
CA HIS A 213 -3.87 -10.60 21.23
C HIS A 213 -3.51 -11.16 22.63
N SER A 214 -4.49 -11.48 23.49
CA SER A 214 -4.21 -11.94 24.86
C SER A 214 -3.74 -13.39 24.97
N LYS A 215 -3.82 -14.18 23.89
CA LYS A 215 -3.20 -15.52 23.85
C LYS A 215 -1.74 -15.53 23.37
N LEU A 216 -1.29 -14.50 22.64
CA LEU A 216 0.11 -14.35 22.24
C LEU A 216 0.95 -13.56 23.28
N ILE A 217 0.32 -12.95 24.28
CA ILE A 217 1.00 -12.19 25.35
C ILE A 217 1.27 -13.06 26.60
N ASN A 218 0.87 -14.34 26.62
CA ASN A 218 1.17 -15.25 27.74
C ASN A 218 2.48 -16.05 27.61
N SER A 219 3.32 -15.73 26.63
CA SER A 219 4.73 -16.10 26.67
C SER A 219 5.59 -14.87 26.43
N SER A 220 6.31 -14.46 27.48
CA SER A 220 7.31 -13.37 27.56
C SER A 220 6.77 -11.94 27.71
N ASN A 221 6.77 -11.51 28.98
CA ASN A 221 6.60 -10.13 29.44
C ASN A 221 7.86 -9.28 29.11
N THR A 222 8.22 -9.20 27.83
CA THR A 222 9.32 -8.37 27.33
C THR A 222 8.96 -7.83 25.96
N ILE A 223 8.51 -6.57 25.90
CA ILE A 223 8.64 -5.80 24.66
C ILE A 223 10.15 -5.66 24.42
N PRO A 224 10.70 -5.95 23.22
CA PRO A 224 12.14 -5.89 22.99
C PRO A 224 12.69 -4.50 23.33
N THR A 225 13.43 -4.42 24.44
CA THR A 225 14.24 -3.26 24.80
C THR A 225 15.55 -3.39 24.03
N ASP A 226 15.59 -2.87 22.81
CA ASP A 226 16.77 -2.30 22.12
C ASP A 226 16.50 -2.24 20.60
N PRO A 227 16.95 -1.18 19.89
CA PRO A 227 17.10 -1.29 18.43
C PRO A 227 18.13 -2.40 18.17
N PRO A 228 17.84 -3.39 17.30
CA PRO A 228 18.66 -4.58 17.20
C PRO A 228 20.08 -4.21 16.73
N GLN A 229 21.02 -4.18 17.67
CA GLN A 229 22.43 -4.41 17.42
C GLN A 229 22.58 -5.90 17.10
N ILE A 230 22.34 -6.27 15.83
CA ILE A 230 22.76 -7.59 15.35
C ILE A 230 24.28 -7.56 15.32
N GLY A 231 24.90 -8.25 16.29
CA GLY A 231 26.31 -8.58 16.28
C GLY A 231 26.64 -9.49 15.11
N LEU A 232 26.78 -8.92 13.92
CA LEU A 232 27.45 -9.54 12.79
C LEU A 232 28.94 -9.64 13.13
N ARG A 233 29.44 -10.83 13.47
CA ARG A 233 30.87 -11.12 13.28
C ARG A 233 31.14 -11.35 11.78
N PRO A 234 32.30 -10.93 11.27
CA PRO A 234 32.40 -10.38 9.93
C PRO A 234 32.93 -11.39 8.93
N HIS A 235 32.09 -11.88 8.03
CA HIS A 235 32.53 -12.45 6.77
C HIS A 235 31.58 -12.06 5.65
N LEU A 236 31.78 -10.87 5.08
CA LEU A 236 31.51 -10.55 3.68
C LEU A 236 32.35 -9.32 3.32
N LYS A 237 33.52 -9.58 2.74
CA LYS A 237 34.30 -8.58 2.02
C LYS A 237 33.64 -8.38 0.65
N ASN A 238 33.49 -7.10 0.30
CA ASN A 238 33.37 -6.52 -1.05
C ASN A 238 32.02 -6.53 -1.77
N GLY A 239 31.53 -5.29 -2.01
CA GLY A 239 30.85 -4.85 -3.23
C GLY A 239 29.33 -4.99 -3.25
N LEU A 240 28.51 -4.03 -3.68
CA LEU A 240 28.70 -2.75 -4.36
C LEU A 240 27.46 -1.88 -4.04
N ALA A 241 27.68 -0.61 -3.74
CA ALA A 241 26.62 0.40 -3.68
C ALA A 241 26.12 0.71 -5.10
N HIS A 242 24.80 0.92 -5.28
CA HIS A 242 24.25 1.54 -6.49
C HIS A 242 23.32 2.72 -6.13
N PRO A 243 23.27 3.78 -6.97
CA PRO A 243 23.07 5.16 -6.55
C PRO A 243 21.61 5.61 -6.56
N GLN A 244 21.34 6.58 -5.68
CA GLN A 244 20.07 7.25 -5.51
C GLN A 244 19.59 7.98 -6.77
N ILE A 245 18.34 7.74 -7.15
CA ILE A 245 17.51 8.65 -7.93
C ILE A 245 16.33 9.04 -7.03
N GLY A 246 16.19 10.34 -6.80
CA GLY A 246 15.56 10.89 -5.60
C GLY A 246 14.05 11.06 -5.66
N LEU A 247 13.37 10.45 -4.69
CA LEU A 247 12.27 11.06 -3.96
C LEU A 247 12.87 11.60 -2.66
N ARG A 248 12.84 12.93 -2.48
CA ARG A 248 13.38 13.59 -1.28
C ARG A 248 12.56 13.16 -0.07
N PRO A 249 13.14 12.43 0.90
CA PRO A 249 12.53 12.27 2.21
C PRO A 249 12.63 13.63 2.90
N HIS A 250 11.53 14.12 3.48
CA HIS A 250 11.58 15.24 4.44
C HIS A 250 12.22 14.84 5.78
N LEU A 251 13.15 13.90 5.77
CA LEU A 251 14.04 13.54 6.88
C LEU A 251 15.47 13.95 6.51
N LYS A 252 15.69 15.24 6.23
CA LYS A 252 17.03 15.82 6.31
C LYS A 252 17.13 16.55 7.63
N ASN A 253 17.98 15.98 8.50
CA ASN A 253 18.31 16.37 9.86
C ASN A 253 17.39 15.75 10.90
N GLY A 254 17.93 14.76 11.61
CA GLY A 254 17.49 14.38 12.95
C GLY A 254 17.72 15.54 13.91
N LEU A 255 16.90 16.58 13.78
CA LEU A 255 16.71 17.58 14.82
C LEU A 255 15.52 17.10 15.65
N ALA A 256 15.83 16.33 16.69
CA ALA A 256 15.09 16.53 17.92
C ALA A 256 15.10 18.03 18.20
N HIS A 257 13.93 18.67 18.20
CA HIS A 257 13.82 20.04 18.66
C HIS A 257 14.43 20.12 20.07
N PRO A 258 15.28 21.12 20.37
CA PRO A 258 15.74 21.35 21.73
C PRO A 258 14.54 21.82 22.55
N GLY A 259 13.85 20.88 23.22
CA GLY A 259 12.70 21.18 24.08
C GLY A 259 11.67 20.06 24.20
N THR A 260 11.56 19.14 23.24
CA THR A 260 10.63 18.00 23.35
C THR A 260 11.34 16.83 24.00
N ARG A 261 11.18 16.72 25.32
CA ARG A 261 11.57 15.53 26.07
C ARG A 261 10.74 14.37 25.54
N LEU A 262 11.37 13.44 24.81
CA LEU A 262 10.78 12.14 24.49
C LEU A 262 10.27 11.55 25.80
N THR A 263 8.95 11.45 25.98
CA THR A 263 8.36 10.77 27.14
C THR A 263 8.43 9.27 26.87
N THR A 264 9.65 8.74 26.92
CA THR A 264 9.89 7.29 26.91
C THR A 264 9.34 6.72 28.22
N ASN A 265 8.56 5.65 28.15
CA ASN A 265 8.44 4.72 29.27
C ASN A 265 9.87 4.27 29.63
N PRO A 266 10.22 3.97 30.90
CA PRO A 266 11.53 3.41 31.31
C PRO A 266 12.11 2.26 30.45
N ALA A 267 11.35 1.68 29.53
CA ALA A 267 11.76 0.65 28.55
C ALA A 267 12.12 1.16 27.13
N GLY A 268 12.11 2.47 26.84
CA GLY A 268 12.57 3.00 25.54
C GLY A 268 11.62 2.81 24.33
N THR A 269 10.38 2.37 24.57
CA THR A 269 9.32 2.27 23.55
C THR A 269 8.55 3.58 23.36
N ALA A 270 8.17 3.89 22.12
CA ALA A 270 7.29 5.01 21.82
C ALA A 270 5.95 4.83 22.55
N SER A 271 5.49 5.88 23.24
CA SER A 271 4.21 5.82 23.95
C SER A 271 3.05 5.73 22.96
N ARG A 272 1.93 5.11 23.36
CA ARG A 272 0.75 5.01 22.49
C ARG A 272 0.23 6.39 22.05
N ALA A 273 0.32 7.38 22.93
CA ALA A 273 -0.05 8.76 22.65
C ALA A 273 0.81 9.37 21.52
N PHE A 274 2.13 9.13 21.54
CA PHE A 274 3.02 9.57 20.46
C PHE A 274 2.64 8.93 19.12
N ILE A 275 2.33 7.63 19.12
CA ILE A 275 1.92 6.90 17.91
C ILE A 275 0.63 7.50 17.32
N ASP A 276 -0.35 7.77 18.16
CA ASP A 276 -1.62 8.33 17.72
C ASP A 276 -1.45 9.78 17.19
N GLU A 277 -0.64 10.62 17.86
CA GLU A 277 -0.32 11.99 17.41
C GLU A 277 0.40 12.01 16.06
N GLU A 278 1.39 11.12 15.90
CA GLU A 278 2.16 11.04 14.67
C GLU A 278 1.32 10.49 13.52
N TYR A 279 0.47 9.50 13.78
CA TYR A 279 -0.48 8.98 12.77
C TYR A 279 -1.41 10.07 12.27
N LEU A 280 -1.96 10.88 13.17
CA LEU A 280 -2.79 12.03 12.83
C LEU A 280 -2.04 13.07 11.99
N ARG A 281 -0.79 13.35 12.36
CA ARG A 281 0.06 14.30 11.63
C ARG A 281 0.33 13.81 10.21
N GLU A 282 0.76 12.56 10.06
CA GLU A 282 1.04 11.94 8.76
C GLU A 282 -0.22 11.82 7.89
N SER A 283 -1.34 11.42 8.47
CA SER A 283 -2.62 11.30 7.77
C SER A 283 -3.09 12.62 7.18
N ASN A 284 -2.95 13.74 7.91
CA ASN A 284 -3.32 15.06 7.41
C ASN A 284 -2.39 15.57 6.28
N MET A 285 -1.14 15.09 6.23
CA MET A 285 -0.20 15.42 5.13
C MET A 285 -0.36 14.50 3.91
N THR A 286 -1.06 13.38 4.07
CA THR A 286 -1.23 12.36 3.02
C THR A 286 -2.33 12.78 2.06
N ASN A 287 -1.96 13.24 0.86
CA ASN A 287 -2.92 13.55 -0.19
C ASN A 287 -3.58 12.27 -0.70
N THR A 288 -4.89 12.37 -0.94
CA THR A 288 -5.75 11.28 -1.40
C THR A 288 -6.39 11.67 -2.72
N VAL A 289 -6.93 10.70 -3.45
CA VAL A 289 -7.70 10.93 -4.67
C VAL A 289 -8.93 11.82 -4.41
N VAL A 290 -9.55 11.74 -3.24
CA VAL A 290 -10.72 12.59 -2.92
C VAL A 290 -10.34 14.06 -2.76
N ASP A 291 -9.12 14.36 -2.30
CA ASP A 291 -8.63 15.75 -2.26
C ASP A 291 -8.54 16.33 -3.69
N LEU A 292 -8.18 15.51 -4.68
CA LEU A 292 -8.18 15.91 -6.10
C LEU A 292 -9.60 16.06 -6.65
N LEU A 293 -10.51 15.13 -6.31
CA LEU A 293 -11.91 15.19 -6.74
C LEU A 293 -12.63 16.43 -6.20
N MET A 294 -12.33 16.83 -4.97
CA MET A 294 -12.90 18.02 -4.33
C MET A 294 -12.37 19.33 -4.92
N ASN A 295 -11.12 19.34 -5.41
CA ASN A 295 -10.50 20.50 -6.04
C ASN A 295 -10.82 20.65 -7.54
N ASN A 296 -11.55 19.70 -8.14
CA ASN A 296 -11.76 19.65 -9.58
C ASN A 296 -12.93 20.55 -10.03
N SER A 297 -12.65 21.50 -10.93
CA SER A 297 -13.64 22.41 -11.53
C SER A 297 -14.75 21.68 -12.32
N ASN A 298 -14.49 20.46 -12.79
CA ASN A 298 -15.43 19.64 -13.57
C ASN A 298 -16.38 18.77 -12.71
N LYS A 299 -16.38 18.92 -11.37
CA LYS A 299 -17.32 18.29 -10.42
C LYS A 299 -17.55 16.79 -10.64
N ILE A 300 -16.48 15.98 -10.66
CA ILE A 300 -16.62 14.51 -10.66
C ILE A 300 -17.32 14.09 -9.37
N THR A 301 -18.47 13.40 -9.48
CA THR A 301 -19.23 12.97 -8.31
C THR A 301 -18.60 11.71 -7.70
N TRP A 302 -18.52 11.67 -6.37
CA TRP A 302 -17.94 10.54 -5.66
C TRP A 302 -18.66 10.28 -4.35
N LYS A 303 -18.67 9.03 -3.89
CA LYS A 303 -19.10 8.66 -2.54
C LYS A 303 -18.26 7.53 -1.97
N TYR A 304 -18.14 7.52 -0.65
CA TYR A 304 -17.57 6.43 0.13
C TYR A 304 -18.73 5.80 0.93
N TYR A 305 -19.11 4.59 0.53
CA TYR A 305 -20.22 3.80 1.07
C TYR A 305 -19.71 2.88 2.16
N ASP A 306 -20.03 3.20 3.42
CA ASP A 306 -19.48 2.51 4.58
C ASP A 306 -20.51 2.43 5.75
N HIS A 307 -20.29 1.64 6.79
CA HIS A 307 -21.28 1.36 7.85
C HIS A 307 -21.34 2.54 8.81
N PRO A 308 -22.45 2.95 9.40
CA PRO A 308 -22.38 3.83 10.56
C PRO A 308 -22.09 3.01 11.83
N ILE A 309 -20.85 2.57 12.10
CA ILE A 309 -20.53 2.01 13.43
C ILE A 309 -20.17 3.18 14.36
N GLN A 310 -21.07 3.44 15.31
CA GLN A 310 -20.68 3.98 16.62
C GLN A 310 -20.14 2.78 17.43
N ILE A 311 -18.93 2.79 18.02
CA ILE A 311 -18.21 3.84 18.75
C ILE A 311 -16.69 3.62 18.61
N GLY A 312 -15.90 4.65 18.21
CA GLY A 312 -14.54 4.84 18.75
C GLY A 312 -13.31 4.94 17.82
N GLY A 313 -13.40 4.81 16.49
CA GLY A 313 -12.21 4.92 15.61
C GLY A 313 -11.34 6.16 15.89
N TYR A 314 -10.00 6.02 15.82
CA TYR A 314 -8.87 6.55 16.65
C TYR A 314 -8.92 7.90 17.45
N GLN A 315 -10.07 8.41 17.86
CA GLN A 315 -10.49 8.41 19.26
C GLN A 315 -11.86 9.10 19.35
N ARG A 316 -12.85 8.42 18.77
CA ARG A 316 -14.24 8.86 18.54
C ARG A 316 -14.44 9.60 17.21
N ALA A 317 -13.76 9.21 16.14
CA ALA A 317 -13.68 9.98 14.89
C ALA A 317 -13.40 11.47 15.20
N ILE A 318 -12.44 11.64 16.12
CA ILE A 318 -12.36 12.48 17.33
C ILE A 318 -13.38 13.62 17.42
N SER A 319 -14.62 13.22 17.65
CA SER A 319 -15.44 13.53 18.82
C SER A 319 -16.93 13.49 18.48
N THR A 320 -17.30 13.09 17.25
CA THR A 320 -18.58 12.46 16.80
C THR A 320 -18.99 12.83 15.36
N GLY A 321 -18.03 12.92 14.42
CA GLY A 321 -18.34 13.39 13.06
C GLY A 321 -19.26 12.58 12.13
N GLN A 322 -19.41 11.24 12.06
CA GLN A 322 -18.78 10.08 12.69
C GLN A 322 -18.10 9.19 11.62
N ALA A 323 -17.16 8.34 12.03
CA ALA A 323 -16.47 7.36 11.20
C ALA A 323 -17.34 6.13 10.90
N PHE A 324 -16.99 5.43 9.83
CA PHE A 324 -17.86 4.38 9.29
C PHE A 324 -17.32 2.93 9.50
N GLU A 325 -16.01 2.71 9.45
CA GLU A 325 -15.41 1.41 9.81
C GLU A 325 -13.97 1.53 10.33
N TYR A 326 -13.51 0.48 11.01
CA TYR A 326 -12.19 0.33 11.65
C TYR A 326 -11.02 0.71 10.73
N TRP A 327 -11.09 0.38 9.43
CA TRP A 327 -10.00 0.62 8.49
C TRP A 327 -10.22 1.78 7.54
N ASN A 328 -11.28 2.58 7.75
CA ASN A 328 -11.55 3.73 6.91
C ASN A 328 -10.39 4.75 7.03
N PRO A 329 -9.57 4.95 5.98
CA PRO A 329 -8.39 5.82 6.04
C PRO A 329 -8.81 7.29 6.22
N PHE A 330 -10.01 7.66 5.79
CA PHE A 330 -10.55 9.01 5.94
C PHE A 330 -10.98 9.34 7.36
N SER A 331 -11.15 8.32 8.22
CA SER A 331 -11.25 8.55 9.66
C SER A 331 -10.09 9.42 10.14
N ALA A 332 -8.91 9.15 9.53
CA ALA A 332 -7.57 9.76 9.52
C ALA A 332 -7.44 11.28 9.50
N LYS A 333 -8.36 11.90 8.77
CA LYS A 333 -8.19 13.26 8.26
C LYS A 333 -9.24 14.18 8.85
N GLY A 334 -8.78 15.29 9.45
CA GLY A 334 -9.67 16.24 10.11
C GLY A 334 -10.70 16.88 9.18
N THR A 335 -10.44 16.91 7.88
CA THR A 335 -11.32 17.52 6.86
C THR A 335 -12.46 16.61 6.41
N SER A 336 -12.31 15.29 6.48
CA SER A 336 -13.24 14.31 5.86
C SER A 336 -14.69 14.50 6.27
N TYR A 337 -14.95 14.82 7.54
CA TYR A 337 -16.30 14.93 8.09
C TYR A 337 -16.73 16.38 8.35
N THR A 338 -16.15 17.33 7.62
CA THR A 338 -16.48 18.75 7.77
C THR A 338 -16.75 19.41 6.42
N GLY A 339 -17.52 20.50 6.45
CA GLY A 339 -17.74 21.35 5.28
C GLY A 339 -18.21 20.58 4.04
N ALA A 340 -17.48 20.74 2.94
CA ALA A 340 -17.85 20.18 1.64
C ALA A 340 -17.62 18.66 1.51
N TYR A 341 -16.79 18.03 2.36
CA TYR A 341 -16.48 16.61 2.26
C TYR A 341 -17.57 15.72 2.89
N ALA A 342 -18.19 16.20 3.98
CA ALA A 342 -19.12 15.40 4.78
C ALA A 342 -20.25 14.70 3.97
N PRO A 343 -20.89 15.33 2.98
CA PRO A 343 -21.97 14.69 2.21
C PRO A 343 -21.55 13.50 1.34
N HIS A 344 -20.25 13.28 1.13
CA HIS A 344 -19.71 12.21 0.31
C HIS A 344 -19.51 10.90 1.09
N PHE A 345 -19.50 10.94 2.41
CA PHE A 345 -19.41 9.78 3.28
C PHE A 345 -20.81 9.36 3.70
N VAL A 346 -21.25 8.20 3.22
CA VAL A 346 -22.64 7.77 3.31
C VAL A 346 -22.77 6.36 3.86
N ASN A 347 -23.96 6.05 4.38
CA ASN A 347 -24.27 4.68 4.77
C ASN A 347 -24.16 3.76 3.54
N ARG A 348 -23.47 2.63 3.68
CA ARG A 348 -23.31 1.60 2.66
C ARG A 348 -24.61 1.21 1.96
N THR A 349 -25.73 1.14 2.69
CA THR A 349 -27.02 0.73 2.13
C THR A 349 -27.59 1.77 1.16
N GLN A 350 -27.10 3.01 1.24
CA GLN A 350 -27.47 4.09 0.32
C GLN A 350 -27.07 3.78 -1.13
N ILE A 351 -26.12 2.87 -1.37
CA ILE A 351 -25.79 2.44 -2.74
C ILE A 351 -27.03 1.89 -3.46
N PHE A 352 -27.89 1.14 -2.76
CA PHE A 352 -29.10 0.56 -3.34
C PHE A 352 -30.16 1.60 -3.67
N THR A 353 -30.16 2.74 -2.98
CA THR A 353 -31.01 3.87 -3.34
C THR A 353 -30.40 4.68 -4.48
N ASP A 354 -29.09 4.94 -4.46
CA ASP A 354 -28.40 5.71 -5.49
C ASP A 354 -28.42 5.03 -6.86
N LEU A 355 -28.40 3.70 -6.91
CA LEU A 355 -28.53 2.92 -8.15
C LEU A 355 -29.93 3.02 -8.78
N LYS A 356 -30.94 3.43 -8.02
CA LYS A 356 -32.34 3.56 -8.49
C LYS A 356 -32.69 5.00 -8.88
N SER A 357 -31.95 5.98 -8.39
CA SER A 357 -32.11 7.41 -8.69
C SER A 357 -31.04 7.89 -9.66
N SER A 358 -31.17 9.11 -10.17
CA SER A 358 -30.14 9.79 -10.99
C SER A 358 -28.92 10.26 -10.18
N SER A 359 -28.56 9.59 -9.08
CA SER A 359 -27.57 10.04 -8.10
C SER A 359 -26.41 9.07 -7.87
N PHE A 360 -26.26 8.04 -8.72
CA PHE A 360 -25.12 7.14 -8.64
C PHE A 360 -23.83 7.88 -9.01
N PRO A 361 -22.83 7.93 -8.12
CA PRO A 361 -21.65 8.74 -8.34
C PRO A 361 -20.71 8.11 -9.38
N GLN A 362 -19.85 8.93 -9.99
CA GLN A 362 -18.86 8.48 -10.95
C GLN A 362 -17.72 7.67 -10.30
N VAL A 363 -17.43 7.91 -9.03
CA VAL A 363 -16.42 7.15 -8.26
C VAL A 363 -17.04 6.67 -6.95
N SER A 364 -17.00 5.36 -6.71
CA SER A 364 -17.55 4.74 -5.51
C SER A 364 -16.53 3.84 -4.84
N TRP A 365 -16.35 3.98 -3.52
CA TRP A 365 -15.76 2.95 -2.68
C TRP A 365 -16.87 2.32 -1.86
N VAL A 366 -16.95 0.99 -1.83
CA VAL A 366 -18.01 0.23 -1.16
C VAL A 366 -17.36 -0.75 -0.21
N ILE A 367 -17.47 -0.46 1.08
CA ILE A 367 -16.75 -1.20 2.11
C ILE A 367 -17.73 -2.09 2.88
N PRO A 368 -17.45 -3.39 3.06
CA PRO A 368 -18.22 -4.30 3.91
C PRO A 368 -18.06 -3.92 5.38
N SER A 369 -18.81 -4.54 6.27
CA SER A 369 -18.74 -4.29 7.72
C SER A 369 -18.20 -5.56 8.31
N ALA A 370 -17.54 -5.54 9.46
CA ALA A 370 -16.98 -6.76 10.06
C ALA A 370 -17.78 -8.07 9.87
N PRO A 371 -19.13 -8.15 10.06
CA PRO A 371 -19.87 -9.40 9.85
C PRO A 371 -20.00 -9.90 8.40
N ILE A 372 -19.77 -9.03 7.41
CA ILE A 372 -19.96 -9.27 5.96
C ILE A 372 -18.67 -8.98 5.17
N SER A 373 -17.54 -8.72 5.83
CA SER A 373 -16.28 -8.37 5.19
C SER A 373 -15.41 -9.55 4.80
N GLU A 374 -15.77 -10.73 5.32
CA GLU A 374 -14.98 -11.95 5.22
C GLU A 374 -13.74 -11.96 6.11
N HIS A 375 -13.42 -10.87 6.80
CA HIS A 375 -12.36 -10.88 7.82
C HIS A 375 -12.63 -12.02 8.82
N PRO A 376 -11.72 -12.99 9.02
CA PRO A 376 -11.98 -14.07 9.94
C PRO A 376 -12.24 -13.53 11.37
N PRO A 377 -13.22 -14.04 12.13
CA PRO A 377 -14.03 -15.22 11.86
C PRO A 377 -15.36 -14.94 11.16
N ALA A 378 -15.52 -13.79 10.49
CA ALA A 378 -16.69 -13.54 9.66
C ALA A 378 -16.78 -14.58 8.55
N SER A 379 -18.01 -14.97 8.22
CA SER A 379 -18.25 -16.04 7.27
C SER A 379 -18.01 -15.57 5.84
N ILE A 380 -17.18 -16.29 5.10
CA ILE A 380 -16.94 -16.07 3.66
C ILE A 380 -18.21 -16.22 2.84
N THR A 381 -19.11 -17.13 3.25
CA THR A 381 -20.40 -17.29 2.58
C THR A 381 -21.28 -16.05 2.78
N VAL A 382 -21.27 -15.47 3.98
CA VAL A 382 -22.04 -14.27 4.29
C VAL A 382 -21.49 -13.05 3.54
N GLY A 383 -20.17 -12.86 3.55
CA GLY A 383 -19.52 -11.76 2.82
C GLY A 383 -19.70 -11.88 1.31
N MET A 384 -19.45 -13.05 0.73
CA MET A 384 -19.69 -13.32 -0.69
C MET A 384 -21.13 -13.05 -1.09
N ASN A 385 -22.11 -13.45 -0.27
CA ASN A 385 -23.52 -13.15 -0.53
C ASN A 385 -23.79 -11.65 -0.49
N TRP A 386 -23.15 -10.88 0.39
CA TRP A 386 -23.30 -9.43 0.39
C TRP A 386 -22.70 -8.79 -0.87
N VAL A 387 -21.49 -9.19 -1.26
CA VAL A 387 -20.86 -8.74 -2.52
C VAL A 387 -21.76 -9.07 -3.71
N LYS A 388 -22.34 -10.27 -3.73
CA LYS A 388 -23.34 -10.66 -4.73
C LYS A 388 -24.52 -9.68 -4.80
N HIS A 389 -25.12 -9.34 -3.66
CA HIS A 389 -26.24 -8.38 -3.65
C HIS A 389 -25.84 -7.00 -4.20
N VAL A 390 -24.63 -6.52 -3.89
CA VAL A 390 -24.11 -5.24 -4.39
C VAL A 390 -23.89 -5.29 -5.90
N ILE A 391 -23.16 -6.29 -6.39
CA ILE A 391 -22.83 -6.44 -7.81
C ILE A 391 -24.09 -6.68 -8.64
N ASP A 392 -24.99 -7.57 -8.20
CA ASP A 392 -26.25 -7.83 -8.90
C ASP A 392 -27.10 -6.55 -8.99
N ALA A 393 -27.15 -5.73 -7.92
CA ALA A 393 -27.86 -4.46 -7.94
C ALA A 393 -27.27 -3.47 -8.95
N ILE A 394 -25.94 -3.44 -9.11
CA ILE A 394 -25.27 -2.63 -10.13
C ILE A 394 -25.60 -3.17 -11.53
N MET A 395 -25.54 -4.50 -11.73
CA MET A 395 -25.79 -5.14 -13.03
C MET A 395 -27.21 -4.93 -13.57
N VAL A 396 -28.22 -4.83 -12.69
CA VAL A 396 -29.60 -4.55 -13.10
C VAL A 396 -29.95 -3.06 -13.12
N SER A 397 -29.01 -2.19 -12.73
CA SER A 397 -29.23 -0.74 -12.73
C SER A 397 -29.12 -0.13 -14.14
N PRO A 398 -29.68 1.07 -14.36
CA PRO A 398 -29.46 1.82 -15.60
C PRO A 398 -27.99 2.16 -15.89
N TYR A 399 -27.12 2.08 -14.87
CA TYR A 399 -25.71 2.43 -14.95
C TYR A 399 -24.80 1.31 -15.44
N TRP A 400 -25.29 0.06 -15.47
CA TRP A 400 -24.49 -1.14 -15.75
C TRP A 400 -23.63 -1.01 -17.00
N SER A 401 -24.22 -0.56 -18.11
CA SER A 401 -23.56 -0.45 -19.42
C SER A 401 -22.33 0.49 -19.45
N SER A 402 -22.13 1.30 -18.40
CA SER A 402 -21.04 2.26 -18.28
C SER A 402 -20.27 2.14 -16.96
N THR A 403 -20.45 1.03 -16.23
CA THR A 403 -19.80 0.81 -14.93
C THR A 403 -18.65 -0.20 -15.03
N ALA A 404 -17.51 0.12 -14.43
CA ALA A 404 -16.46 -0.84 -14.12
C ALA A 404 -16.45 -1.13 -12.62
N ILE A 405 -16.42 -2.42 -12.25
CA ILE A 405 -16.33 -2.86 -10.85
C ILE A 405 -14.96 -3.50 -10.64
N VAL A 406 -14.26 -3.06 -9.59
CA VAL A 406 -13.05 -3.70 -9.06
C VAL A 406 -13.43 -4.32 -7.73
N LEU A 407 -13.44 -5.65 -7.68
CA LEU A 407 -13.58 -6.42 -6.44
C LEU A 407 -12.17 -6.86 -6.01
N THR A 408 -11.76 -6.49 -4.80
CA THR A 408 -10.45 -6.78 -4.24
C THR A 408 -10.54 -7.10 -2.75
N TRP A 409 -9.44 -7.59 -2.18
CA TRP A 409 -9.22 -7.71 -0.75
C TRP A 409 -8.10 -6.74 -0.34
N ASP A 410 -8.05 -6.37 0.93
CA ASP A 410 -7.08 -5.41 1.49
C ASP A 410 -5.69 -6.03 1.72
N ASP A 411 -5.62 -7.18 2.37
CA ASP A 411 -4.41 -7.91 2.71
C ASP A 411 -4.56 -9.45 2.58
N TYR A 412 -3.45 -10.17 2.78
CA TYR A 412 -3.36 -11.63 2.59
C TYR A 412 -4.02 -12.45 3.71
N GLY A 413 -4.33 -11.85 4.85
CA GLY A 413 -5.03 -12.46 5.97
C GLY A 413 -4.28 -13.57 6.70
N GLY A 414 -2.96 -13.71 6.49
CA GLY A 414 -2.18 -14.80 7.06
C GLY A 414 -2.26 -16.10 6.24
N PHE A 415 -2.93 -16.08 5.09
CA PHE A 415 -3.09 -17.26 4.23
C PHE A 415 -1.97 -17.36 3.20
N TYR A 416 -1.54 -18.59 2.94
CA TYR A 416 -0.48 -18.91 2.00
C TYR A 416 -0.76 -18.31 0.62
N ASP A 417 0.29 -17.77 0.03
CA ASP A 417 0.38 -17.48 -1.40
C ASP A 417 1.78 -17.85 -1.89
N HIS A 418 1.86 -18.52 -3.03
CA HIS A 418 3.14 -18.93 -3.59
C HIS A 418 3.90 -17.80 -4.28
N VAL A 419 3.22 -16.71 -4.66
CA VAL A 419 3.84 -15.64 -5.44
C VAL A 419 4.43 -14.59 -4.52
N ALA A 420 5.74 -14.39 -4.63
CA ALA A 420 6.40 -13.25 -4.00
C ALA A 420 5.90 -11.93 -4.63
N PRO A 421 5.27 -11.02 -3.88
CA PRO A 421 4.92 -9.71 -4.40
C PRO A 421 6.20 -8.95 -4.79
N PRO A 422 6.22 -8.25 -5.93
CA PRO A 422 7.37 -7.43 -6.31
C PRO A 422 7.69 -6.39 -5.21
N GLN A 423 8.98 -6.11 -5.01
CA GLN A 423 9.44 -5.11 -4.04
C GLN A 423 9.88 -3.86 -4.79
N ILE A 424 9.04 -2.83 -4.76
CA ILE A 424 9.31 -1.54 -5.41
C ILE A 424 9.87 -0.54 -4.39
N ASP A 425 9.42 -0.60 -3.14
CA ASP A 425 9.90 0.24 -2.04
C ASP A 425 10.29 -0.57 -0.80
N LYS A 426 10.55 0.12 0.32
CA LYS A 426 10.99 -0.52 1.58
C LYS A 426 9.89 -1.39 2.22
N TYR A 427 8.62 -1.13 1.90
CA TYR A 427 7.47 -1.72 2.58
C TYR A 427 6.68 -2.68 1.67
N GLY A 428 6.93 -2.70 0.37
CA GLY A 428 6.35 -3.65 -0.59
C GLY A 428 6.30 -3.11 -2.01
N LEU A 429 5.14 -3.22 -2.64
CA LEU A 429 4.87 -2.70 -3.99
C LEU A 429 4.82 -1.17 -4.05
N GLY A 430 4.70 -0.52 -2.90
CA GLY A 430 4.78 0.93 -2.76
C GLY A 430 3.57 1.69 -3.24
#